data_AF-A0A7J2X2E8-F1
#
_entry.id   AF-A0A7J2X2E8-F1
#
_cell.length_a   1.000
_cell.length_b   1.000
_cell.length_c   1.000
_cell.angle_alpha   90.00
_cell.angle_beta   90.00
_cell.angle_gamma   90.00
#
_symmetry.space_group_name_H-M   'P 1'
#
loop_
_entity.id
_entity.type
_entity.pdbx_description
1 polymer ?
#
loop_
_entity_poly.entity_id
_entity_poly.type
_entity_poly.pdbx_seq_one_letter_code
_entity_poly.pdbx_strand_id
1 'polypeptide(L)'
;MIKNNLHKVSIEILHKLSQTTEVTRITYEGPAIAIYTKSPEVFIENPVLISELATKFKKRLLLRSEPDVRLDINNAIDILYEILEAKGFSRSEIHIFFDSIRGEVHIFLPKYLPGDILREVTIDIVKRTKWIPKFRAYYYEIPHVYKMIYSALVMKGGERVSQRILSNIGERIFRSPINPSQDIRIVGLGGVQEVGRSAILVETSESKILLDFGVKVGSQRRSEYMPRIDALDLILNDLDAVILSHAHLDHSGLIPLLYKFGYRGPVYMTEPTLPLTVLLLKDFIDIAEKSGFTPLYNDNDIREMIKHTIILRYNQVTDISPDIKLTFSNAGHILGSALTHLHIVEGIYNILYTGDFKFGRTRLLEPAYHEFSRVESLIIESTYGARNDILPPRREVERFFAVEVKKVLDRKGKILIPTPAVGRAQEMLAVIHSLINSKDEEYRIPVVPVYIDGMIDDANKIHIMYLEYLSNAIR
;
A
#
# COMPACT_ATOMS: atom_id res chain seq x y z
N MET A 1 19.76 13.15 -22.40
CA MET A 1 20.48 13.15 -21.10
C MET A 1 20.08 12.00 -20.17
N ILE A 2 18.82 11.56 -20.09
CA ILE A 2 18.36 10.42 -19.24
C ILE A 2 19.15 9.12 -19.50
N LYS A 3 19.36 8.77 -20.78
CA LYS A 3 20.13 7.59 -21.17
C LYS A 3 21.58 7.57 -20.65
N ASN A 4 22.22 8.73 -20.42
CA ASN A 4 23.63 8.78 -20.04
C ASN A 4 23.88 8.35 -18.58
N ASN A 5 22.91 8.52 -17.68
CA ASN A 5 23.12 8.19 -16.27
C ASN A 5 22.90 6.69 -16.00
N LEU A 6 21.82 6.12 -16.56
CA LEU A 6 21.61 4.68 -16.55
C LEU A 6 22.75 3.96 -17.26
N HIS A 7 23.23 4.46 -18.40
CA HIS A 7 24.29 3.81 -19.17
C HIS A 7 25.59 3.64 -18.36
N LYS A 8 25.99 4.63 -17.55
CA LYS A 8 27.18 4.52 -16.68
C LYS A 8 26.99 3.44 -15.60
N VAL A 9 25.85 3.48 -14.90
CA VAL A 9 25.52 2.48 -13.87
C VAL A 9 25.43 1.08 -14.48
N SER A 10 24.80 0.96 -15.64
CA SER A 10 24.64 -0.30 -16.37
C SER A 10 25.98 -0.88 -16.79
N ILE A 11 26.95 -0.09 -17.29
CA ILE A 11 28.29 -0.59 -17.64
C ILE A 11 28.98 -1.23 -16.44
N GLU A 12 28.94 -0.57 -15.28
CA GLU A 12 29.59 -1.10 -14.08
C GLU A 12 28.90 -2.35 -13.53
N ILE A 13 27.55 -2.36 -13.54
CA ILE A 13 26.77 -3.54 -13.18
C ILE A 13 27.11 -4.70 -14.12
N LEU A 14 27.12 -4.45 -15.44
CA LEU A 14 27.46 -5.46 -16.45
C LEU A 14 28.88 -5.99 -16.24
N HIS A 15 29.87 -5.14 -16.02
CA HIS A 15 31.26 -5.58 -15.80
C HIS A 15 31.40 -6.51 -14.58
N LYS A 16 30.64 -6.25 -13.51
CA LYS A 16 30.68 -7.09 -12.30
C LYS A 16 29.86 -8.38 -12.45
N LEU A 17 28.77 -8.35 -13.22
CA LEU A 17 27.84 -9.49 -13.36
C LEU A 17 28.16 -10.41 -14.53
N SER A 18 28.76 -9.91 -15.61
CA SER A 18 29.04 -10.68 -16.84
C SER A 18 30.01 -11.83 -16.61
N GLN A 19 30.76 -11.83 -15.50
CA GLN A 19 31.64 -12.92 -15.10
C GLN A 19 30.89 -14.08 -14.43
N THR A 20 29.63 -13.87 -14.03
CA THR A 20 28.85 -14.80 -13.21
C THR A 20 27.54 -15.22 -13.89
N THR A 21 26.94 -14.37 -14.71
CA THR A 21 25.64 -14.65 -15.35
C THR A 21 25.38 -13.77 -16.58
N GLU A 22 24.53 -14.25 -17.48
CA GLU A 22 24.06 -13.48 -18.65
C GLU A 22 23.03 -12.44 -18.20
N VAL A 23 23.44 -11.17 -18.20
CA VAL A 23 22.54 -10.02 -18.04
C VAL A 23 22.10 -9.56 -19.42
N THR A 24 20.79 -9.62 -19.66
CA THR A 24 20.20 -9.30 -20.97
C THR A 24 19.91 -7.82 -21.13
N ARG A 25 19.38 -7.17 -20.09
CA ARG A 25 19.14 -5.73 -20.06
C ARG A 25 19.09 -5.18 -18.64
N ILE A 26 19.36 -3.88 -18.53
CA ILE A 26 19.20 -3.11 -17.30
C ILE A 26 18.31 -1.92 -17.63
N THR A 27 17.23 -1.74 -16.86
CA THR A 27 16.26 -0.67 -17.06
C THR A 27 15.82 -0.11 -15.72
N TYR A 28 15.20 1.07 -15.73
CA TYR A 28 14.47 1.53 -14.55
C TYR A 28 13.11 0.81 -14.44
N GLU A 29 12.68 0.53 -13.22
CA GLU A 29 11.34 0.04 -12.89
C GLU A 29 10.81 0.78 -11.67
N GLY A 30 10.00 1.81 -11.91
CA GLY A 30 9.56 2.72 -10.86
C GLY A 30 10.78 3.31 -10.12
N PRO A 31 10.81 3.26 -8.77
CA PRO A 31 11.91 3.82 -7.98
C PRO A 31 13.14 2.90 -7.86
N ALA A 32 13.32 1.95 -8.78
CA ALA A 32 14.39 0.97 -8.73
C ALA A 32 15.05 0.74 -10.09
N ILE A 33 16.22 0.10 -10.07
CA ILE A 33 16.91 -0.40 -11.26
C ILE A 33 16.67 -1.90 -11.34
N ALA A 34 16.03 -2.34 -12.41
CA ALA A 34 15.78 -3.74 -12.70
C ALA A 34 16.88 -4.33 -13.59
N ILE A 35 17.43 -5.46 -13.15
CA ILE A 35 18.42 -6.25 -13.85
C ILE A 35 17.71 -7.50 -14.37
N TYR A 36 17.60 -7.62 -15.68
CA TYR A 36 16.99 -8.76 -16.35
C TYR A 36 18.05 -9.79 -16.72
N THR A 37 17.69 -11.07 -16.57
CA THR A 37 18.54 -12.21 -16.90
C THR A 37 17.69 -13.40 -17.36
N LYS A 38 18.29 -14.28 -18.16
CA LYS A 38 17.73 -15.59 -18.52
C LYS A 38 18.00 -16.67 -17.47
N SER A 39 18.90 -16.39 -16.53
CA SER A 39 19.34 -17.31 -15.46
C SER A 39 19.14 -16.68 -14.08
N PRO A 40 17.90 -16.36 -13.67
CA PRO A 40 17.61 -15.74 -12.38
C PRO A 40 18.04 -16.60 -11.18
N GLU A 41 18.14 -17.92 -11.34
CA GLU A 41 18.58 -18.86 -10.30
C GLU A 41 19.96 -18.54 -9.72
N VAL A 42 20.89 -18.01 -10.53
CA VAL A 42 22.27 -17.71 -10.11
C VAL A 42 22.30 -16.66 -9.00
N PHE A 43 21.41 -15.68 -9.07
CA PHE A 43 21.34 -14.60 -8.08
C PHE A 43 20.65 -15.01 -6.79
N ILE A 44 19.73 -15.98 -6.87
CA ILE A 44 19.04 -16.52 -5.69
C ILE A 44 19.99 -17.45 -4.92
N GLU A 45 20.85 -18.17 -5.64
CA GLU A 45 21.92 -18.96 -5.04
C GLU A 45 23.01 -18.08 -4.40
N ASN A 46 23.31 -16.91 -4.97
CA ASN A 46 24.30 -15.96 -4.46
C ASN A 46 23.72 -14.57 -4.13
N PRO A 47 23.03 -14.42 -2.98
CA PRO A 47 22.37 -13.16 -2.60
C PRO A 47 23.34 -12.01 -2.27
N VAL A 48 24.61 -12.29 -1.97
CA VAL A 48 25.62 -11.29 -1.61
C VAL A 48 25.87 -10.32 -2.76
N LEU A 49 25.84 -10.83 -3.99
CA LEU A 49 26.16 -10.08 -5.21
C LEU A 49 25.25 -8.85 -5.41
N ILE A 50 23.94 -9.00 -5.20
CA ILE A 50 22.97 -7.90 -5.33
C ILE A 50 23.12 -6.89 -4.19
N SER A 51 23.38 -7.36 -2.97
CA SER A 51 23.54 -6.50 -1.79
C SER A 51 24.75 -5.56 -1.94
N GLU A 52 25.87 -6.07 -2.42
CA GLU A 52 27.07 -5.26 -2.68
C GLU A 52 26.84 -4.20 -3.76
N LEU A 53 26.15 -4.57 -4.84
CA LEU A 53 25.80 -3.65 -5.92
C LEU A 53 24.85 -2.55 -5.43
N ALA A 54 23.80 -2.92 -4.68
CA ALA A 54 22.84 -1.96 -4.13
C ALA A 54 23.52 -0.95 -3.20
N THR A 55 24.46 -1.42 -2.36
CA THR A 55 25.25 -0.58 -1.46
C THR A 55 26.13 0.40 -2.23
N LYS A 56 26.84 -0.08 -3.26
CA LYS A 56 27.74 0.74 -4.07
C LYS A 56 27.00 1.89 -4.78
N PHE A 57 25.86 1.59 -5.39
CA PHE A 57 25.11 2.60 -6.17
C PHE A 57 24.15 3.43 -5.31
N LYS A 58 23.90 3.05 -4.05
CA LYS A 58 22.88 3.66 -3.17
C LYS A 58 21.51 3.72 -3.87
N LYS A 59 21.21 2.70 -4.67
CA LYS A 59 19.97 2.55 -5.44
C LYS A 59 19.41 1.16 -5.21
N ARG A 60 18.08 1.08 -5.20
CA ARG A 60 17.39 -0.21 -5.08
C ARG A 60 17.57 -1.00 -6.37
N LEU A 61 18.07 -2.22 -6.24
CA LEU A 61 18.21 -3.15 -7.37
C LEU A 61 17.12 -4.23 -7.28
N LEU A 62 16.51 -4.54 -8.40
CA LEU A 62 15.52 -5.60 -8.56
C LEU A 62 16.06 -6.63 -9.53
N LEU A 63 15.96 -7.90 -9.17
CA LEU A 63 16.20 -8.99 -10.10
C LEU A 63 14.91 -9.30 -10.85
N ARG A 64 15.03 -9.47 -12.17
CA ARG A 64 13.93 -9.85 -13.06
C ARG A 64 14.35 -11.02 -13.94
N SER A 65 13.40 -11.90 -14.18
CA SER A 65 13.51 -12.94 -15.19
C SER A 65 13.00 -12.41 -16.52
N GLU A 66 13.68 -12.72 -17.62
CA GLU A 66 13.21 -12.34 -18.95
C GLU A 66 11.86 -13.01 -19.29
N PRO A 67 10.89 -12.28 -19.88
CA PRO A 67 9.58 -12.82 -20.18
C PRO A 67 9.57 -14.05 -21.08
N ASP A 68 10.51 -14.16 -22.02
CA ASP A 68 10.56 -15.24 -23.01
C ASP A 68 11.07 -16.58 -22.45
N VAL A 69 11.78 -16.55 -21.32
CA VAL A 69 12.22 -17.77 -20.62
C VAL A 69 11.25 -18.21 -19.52
N ARG A 70 10.27 -17.37 -19.16
CA ARG A 70 9.24 -17.73 -18.18
C ARG A 70 8.33 -18.79 -18.76
N LEU A 71 8.06 -19.81 -17.95
CA LEU A 71 7.09 -20.83 -18.29
C LEU A 71 5.69 -20.20 -18.36
N ASP A 72 4.85 -20.68 -19.28
CA ASP A 72 3.43 -20.31 -19.34
C ASP A 72 2.76 -20.49 -17.97
N ILE A 73 1.82 -19.60 -17.64
CA ILE A 73 1.17 -19.56 -16.32
C ILE A 73 0.52 -20.91 -15.98
N ASN A 74 -0.13 -21.59 -16.93
CA ASN A 74 -0.81 -22.86 -16.63
C ASN A 74 0.19 -23.95 -16.28
N ASN A 75 1.25 -24.08 -17.07
CA ASN A 75 2.32 -25.05 -16.82
C ASN A 75 3.10 -24.71 -15.53
N ALA A 76 3.29 -23.42 -15.24
CA ALA A 76 3.92 -22.97 -14.00
C ALA A 76 3.08 -23.33 -12.78
N ILE A 77 1.74 -23.22 -12.86
CA ILE A 77 0.82 -23.62 -11.78
C ILE A 77 0.99 -25.10 -11.43
N ASP A 78 1.05 -25.99 -12.43
CA ASP A 78 1.19 -27.43 -12.18
C ASP A 78 2.50 -27.76 -11.46
N ILE A 79 3.61 -27.14 -11.89
CA ILE A 79 4.91 -27.28 -11.23
C ILE A 79 4.88 -26.74 -9.80
N LEU A 80 4.23 -25.59 -9.58
CA LEU A 80 4.11 -25.00 -8.24
C LEU A 80 3.34 -25.91 -7.29
N TYR A 81 2.23 -26.51 -7.75
CA TYR A 81 1.51 -27.49 -6.95
C TYR A 81 2.38 -28.70 -6.64
N GLU A 82 3.07 -29.28 -7.62
CA GLU A 82 3.96 -30.43 -7.42
C GLU A 82 5.02 -30.16 -6.33
N ILE A 83 5.71 -29.01 -6.41
CA ILE A 83 6.75 -28.62 -5.45
C ILE A 83 6.16 -28.44 -4.04
N LEU A 84 5.01 -27.77 -3.92
CA LEU A 84 4.41 -27.45 -2.63
C LEU A 84 3.69 -28.66 -2.00
N GLU A 85 3.09 -29.53 -2.81
CA GLU A 85 2.54 -30.82 -2.37
C GLU A 85 3.63 -31.72 -1.78
N ALA A 86 4.82 -31.75 -2.40
CA ALA A 86 5.98 -32.46 -1.87
C ALA A 86 6.48 -31.90 -0.51
N LYS A 87 6.10 -30.67 -0.14
CA LYS A 87 6.37 -30.07 1.18
C LYS A 87 5.17 -30.18 2.14
N GLY A 88 4.14 -30.97 1.78
CA GLY A 88 3.02 -31.33 2.65
C GLY A 88 1.86 -30.35 2.68
N PHE A 89 1.72 -29.50 1.65
CA PHE A 89 0.56 -28.63 1.48
C PHE A 89 -0.46 -29.26 0.53
N SER A 90 -1.75 -29.23 0.87
CA SER A 90 -2.79 -29.67 -0.05
C SER A 90 -3.12 -28.59 -1.10
N ARG A 91 -3.60 -28.98 -2.29
CA ARG A 91 -3.99 -28.01 -3.34
C ARG A 91 -5.00 -26.97 -2.86
N SER A 92 -5.94 -27.36 -2.01
CA SER A 92 -6.95 -26.46 -1.45
C SER A 92 -6.38 -25.38 -0.53
N GLU A 93 -5.18 -25.59 0.02
CA GLU A 93 -4.48 -24.65 0.91
C GLU A 93 -3.50 -23.74 0.16
N ILE A 94 -3.24 -24.02 -1.11
CA ILE A 94 -2.26 -23.29 -1.91
C ILE A 94 -3.03 -22.31 -2.79
N HIS A 95 -2.72 -21.02 -2.65
CA HIS A 95 -3.26 -20.01 -3.55
C HIS A 95 -2.13 -19.28 -4.27
N ILE A 96 -2.22 -19.26 -5.60
CA ILE A 96 -1.17 -18.78 -6.49
C ILE A 96 -1.73 -17.62 -7.32
N PHE A 97 -0.98 -16.52 -7.34
CA PHE A 97 -1.31 -15.37 -8.16
C PHE A 97 -0.07 -14.88 -8.91
N PHE A 98 -0.22 -14.47 -10.16
CA PHE A 98 0.88 -14.00 -10.98
C PHE A 98 0.86 -12.48 -11.09
N ASP A 99 2.05 -11.88 -11.01
CA ASP A 99 2.32 -10.51 -11.43
C ASP A 99 3.20 -10.57 -12.68
N SER A 100 2.56 -10.57 -13.85
CA SER A 100 3.25 -10.62 -15.14
C SER A 100 4.10 -9.36 -15.39
N ILE A 101 3.74 -8.24 -14.77
CA ILE A 101 4.46 -6.95 -14.89
C ILE A 101 5.86 -7.10 -14.29
N ARG A 102 5.94 -7.69 -13.09
CA ARG A 102 7.19 -7.86 -12.33
C ARG A 102 7.87 -9.22 -12.53
N GLY A 103 7.18 -10.18 -13.15
CA GLY A 103 7.69 -11.55 -13.25
C GLY A 103 7.73 -12.28 -11.92
N GLU A 104 6.79 -11.94 -11.05
CA GLU A 104 6.68 -12.49 -9.71
C GLU A 104 5.48 -13.43 -9.64
N VAL A 105 5.60 -14.49 -8.84
CA VAL A 105 4.49 -15.36 -8.47
C VAL A 105 4.27 -15.27 -6.97
N HIS A 106 3.09 -14.83 -6.57
CA HIS A 106 2.69 -14.67 -5.19
C HIS A 106 2.01 -15.94 -4.71
N ILE A 107 2.62 -16.59 -3.73
CA ILE A 107 2.20 -17.90 -3.21
C ILE A 107 1.74 -17.69 -1.77
N PHE A 108 0.47 -17.96 -1.52
CA PHE A 108 -0.14 -17.87 -0.20
C PHE A 108 -0.29 -19.26 0.39
N LEU A 109 0.22 -19.45 1.61
CA LEU A 109 0.22 -20.71 2.34
C LEU A 109 -0.38 -20.52 3.74
N PRO A 110 -1.01 -21.55 4.35
CA PRO A 110 -1.63 -21.45 5.67
C PRO A 110 -0.62 -21.30 6.82
N LYS A 111 0.68 -21.44 6.52
CA LYS A 111 1.80 -21.30 7.46
C LYS A 111 3.06 -20.87 6.73
N TYR A 112 3.98 -20.23 7.45
CA TYR A 112 5.31 -19.91 6.91
C TYR A 112 6.14 -21.17 6.69
N LEU A 113 6.90 -21.18 5.61
CA LEU A 113 7.96 -22.15 5.39
C LEU A 113 9.17 -21.78 6.28
N PRO A 114 9.80 -22.76 6.96
CA PRO A 114 11.11 -22.56 7.60
C PRO A 114 12.15 -22.00 6.61
N GLY A 115 13.10 -21.19 7.07
CA GLY A 115 13.97 -20.41 6.18
C GLY A 115 14.84 -21.24 5.23
N ASP A 116 15.31 -22.40 5.67
CA ASP A 116 16.04 -23.39 4.89
C ASP A 116 15.16 -24.02 3.79
N ILE A 117 13.96 -24.50 4.16
CA ILE A 117 12.98 -25.06 3.23
C ILE A 117 12.51 -23.99 2.23
N LEU A 118 12.25 -22.77 2.69
CA LEU A 118 11.85 -21.64 1.87
C LEU A 118 12.90 -21.36 0.80
N ARG A 119 14.19 -21.40 1.15
CA ARG A 119 15.29 -21.19 0.20
C ARG A 119 15.34 -22.31 -0.83
N GLU A 120 15.26 -23.57 -0.39
CA GLU A 120 15.23 -24.74 -1.27
C GLU A 120 14.09 -24.64 -2.30
N VAL A 121 12.86 -24.42 -1.81
CA VAL A 121 11.66 -24.27 -2.63
C VAL A 121 11.78 -23.07 -3.57
N THR A 122 12.30 -21.94 -3.10
CA THR A 122 12.51 -20.74 -3.95
C THR A 122 13.44 -21.05 -5.13
N ILE A 123 14.55 -21.73 -4.87
CA ILE A 123 15.52 -22.10 -5.91
C ILE A 123 14.88 -23.06 -6.91
N ASP A 124 14.15 -24.07 -6.43
CA ASP A 124 13.51 -25.08 -7.30
C ASP A 124 12.45 -24.45 -8.21
N ILE A 125 11.57 -23.60 -7.64
CA ILE A 125 10.57 -22.85 -8.39
C ILE A 125 11.22 -22.01 -9.49
N VAL A 126 12.28 -21.27 -9.16
CA VAL A 126 12.94 -20.38 -10.13
C VAL A 126 13.65 -21.18 -11.22
N LYS A 127 14.31 -22.29 -10.87
CA LYS A 127 14.96 -23.16 -11.87
C LYS A 127 13.96 -23.75 -12.86
N ARG A 128 12.83 -24.24 -12.36
CA ARG A 128 11.82 -24.96 -13.17
C ARG A 128 10.86 -24.05 -13.93
N THR A 129 10.53 -22.89 -13.36
CA THR A 129 9.49 -22.00 -13.92
C THR A 129 10.02 -20.65 -14.41
N LYS A 130 11.20 -20.24 -13.93
CA LYS A 130 11.80 -18.90 -14.12
C LYS A 130 10.96 -17.75 -13.57
N TRP A 131 9.88 -18.03 -12.84
CA TRP A 131 9.13 -17.03 -12.06
C TRP A 131 9.80 -16.81 -10.71
N ILE A 132 9.76 -15.57 -10.21
CA ILE A 132 10.35 -15.21 -8.91
C ILE A 132 9.26 -15.34 -7.83
N PRO A 133 9.34 -16.31 -6.89
CA PRO A 133 8.28 -16.51 -5.92
C PRO A 133 8.33 -15.48 -4.78
N LYS A 134 7.14 -15.09 -4.32
CA LYS A 134 6.87 -14.25 -3.16
C LYS A 134 5.91 -14.98 -2.25
N PHE A 135 6.43 -15.48 -1.14
CA PHE A 135 5.63 -16.22 -0.16
C PHE A 135 4.94 -15.28 0.82
N ARG A 136 3.69 -15.58 1.14
CA ARG A 136 2.92 -14.94 2.20
C ARG A 136 2.13 -15.99 2.99
N ALA A 137 2.00 -15.77 4.29
CA ALA A 137 1.08 -16.58 5.09
C ALA A 137 -0.34 -16.01 5.03
N TYR A 138 -1.34 -16.88 5.12
CA TYR A 138 -2.72 -16.53 5.44
C TYR A 138 -3.22 -17.46 6.55
N TYR A 139 -4.18 -17.02 7.36
CA TYR A 139 -4.61 -17.78 8.55
C TYR A 139 -6.07 -18.23 8.50
N TYR A 140 -6.86 -17.74 7.55
CA TYR A 140 -8.28 -18.07 7.43
C TYR A 140 -8.67 -18.28 5.97
N GLU A 141 -9.07 -17.22 5.28
CA GLU A 141 -9.43 -17.22 3.87
C GLU A 141 -8.73 -16.04 3.19
N ILE A 142 -8.38 -16.20 1.92
CA ILE A 142 -7.88 -15.08 1.12
C ILE A 142 -9.04 -14.14 0.76
N PRO A 143 -8.96 -12.85 1.15
CA PRO A 143 -9.95 -11.87 0.76
C PRO A 143 -10.17 -11.83 -0.75
N HIS A 144 -11.42 -11.73 -1.18
CA HIS A 144 -11.77 -11.69 -2.61
C HIS A 144 -11.03 -10.58 -3.37
N VAL A 145 -10.74 -9.46 -2.70
CA VAL A 145 -10.01 -8.33 -3.28
C VAL A 145 -8.65 -8.71 -3.88
N TYR A 146 -7.96 -9.74 -3.35
CA TYR A 146 -6.69 -10.19 -3.93
C TYR A 146 -6.85 -10.80 -5.32
N LYS A 147 -7.93 -11.57 -5.54
CA LYS A 147 -8.25 -12.10 -6.88
C LYS A 147 -8.37 -10.94 -7.87
N MET A 148 -9.03 -9.86 -7.47
CA MET A 148 -9.17 -8.69 -8.33
C MET A 148 -7.84 -7.97 -8.57
N ILE A 149 -7.06 -7.71 -7.51
CA ILE A 149 -5.75 -7.05 -7.63
C ILE A 149 -4.86 -7.80 -8.61
N TYR A 150 -4.68 -9.10 -8.42
CA TYR A 150 -3.81 -9.88 -9.30
C TYR A 150 -4.42 -10.08 -10.70
N SER A 151 -5.75 -10.14 -10.83
CA SER A 151 -6.37 -10.14 -12.17
C SER A 151 -6.07 -8.87 -12.97
N ALA A 152 -5.81 -7.74 -12.30
CA ALA A 152 -5.40 -6.49 -12.95
C ALA A 152 -3.92 -6.50 -13.36
N LEU A 153 -3.10 -7.33 -12.71
CA LEU A 153 -1.66 -7.48 -12.95
C LEU A 153 -1.32 -8.56 -14.00
N VAL A 154 -2.25 -9.49 -14.28
CA VAL A 154 -2.11 -10.46 -15.36
C VAL A 154 -2.63 -9.86 -16.68
N MET A 155 -1.73 -9.60 -17.62
CA MET A 155 -2.08 -9.05 -18.94
C MET A 155 -1.79 -10.06 -20.06
N LYS A 156 -2.84 -10.65 -20.64
CA LYS A 156 -2.71 -11.50 -21.84
C LYS A 156 -2.12 -10.69 -23.00
N GLY A 157 -0.96 -11.11 -23.52
CA GLY A 157 -0.29 -10.51 -24.68
C GLY A 157 0.34 -9.13 -24.44
N GLY A 158 0.41 -8.65 -23.19
CA GLY A 158 0.73 -7.26 -22.85
C GLY A 158 1.92 -7.05 -21.91
N GLU A 159 2.70 -8.07 -21.58
CA GLU A 159 3.80 -7.98 -20.59
C GLU A 159 4.80 -6.86 -20.93
N ARG A 160 5.09 -6.65 -22.22
CA ARG A 160 5.92 -5.54 -22.70
C ARG A 160 5.27 -4.16 -22.51
N VAL A 161 3.93 -4.08 -22.56
CA VAL A 161 3.18 -2.83 -22.29
C VAL A 161 3.21 -2.51 -20.81
N SER A 162 3.07 -3.51 -19.93
CA SER A 162 3.15 -3.31 -18.48
C SER A 162 4.54 -2.92 -18.01
N GLN A 163 5.60 -3.52 -18.59
CA GLN A 163 6.98 -3.11 -18.33
C GLN A 163 7.24 -1.66 -18.73
N ARG A 164 6.56 -1.14 -19.76
CA ARG A 164 6.66 0.28 -20.14
C ARG A 164 6.11 1.20 -19.07
N ILE A 165 5.09 0.81 -18.30
CA ILE A 165 4.56 1.64 -17.21
C ILE A 165 5.66 1.91 -16.19
N LEU A 166 6.25 0.84 -15.63
CA LEU A 166 7.32 0.96 -14.64
C LEU A 166 8.58 1.62 -15.24
N SER A 167 8.92 1.32 -16.49
CA SER A 167 10.06 1.95 -17.17
C SER A 167 9.87 3.44 -17.35
N ASN A 168 8.70 3.90 -17.80
CA ASN A 168 8.39 5.31 -17.98
C ASN A 168 8.40 6.06 -16.65
N ILE A 169 7.84 5.46 -15.59
CA ILE A 169 7.90 6.02 -14.23
C ILE A 169 9.36 6.17 -13.79
N GLY A 170 10.17 5.14 -13.98
CA GLY A 170 11.58 5.17 -13.62
C GLY A 170 12.40 6.21 -14.41
N GLU A 171 12.16 6.32 -15.72
CA GLU A 171 12.78 7.36 -16.55
C GLU A 171 12.41 8.78 -16.08
N ARG A 172 11.17 8.98 -15.62
CA ARG A 172 10.74 10.26 -15.02
C ARG A 172 11.42 10.52 -13.67
N ILE A 173 11.57 9.51 -12.81
CA ILE A 173 12.21 9.65 -11.49
C ILE A 173 13.70 9.97 -11.64
N PHE A 174 14.40 9.26 -12.51
CA PHE A 174 15.87 9.33 -12.61
C PHE A 174 16.38 10.26 -13.72
N ARG A 175 15.51 11.09 -14.31
CA ARG A 175 15.95 12.14 -15.21
C ARG A 175 16.82 13.16 -14.47
N SER A 176 17.66 13.88 -15.21
CA SER A 176 18.35 15.04 -14.65
C SER A 176 17.33 16.14 -14.30
N PRO A 177 17.48 16.81 -13.14
CA PRO A 177 16.75 18.03 -12.85
C PRO A 177 17.00 19.07 -13.94
N ILE A 178 15.96 19.79 -14.36
CA ILE A 178 16.03 20.82 -15.40
C ILE A 178 16.37 22.17 -14.76
N ASN A 179 15.71 22.49 -13.66
CA ASN A 179 15.90 23.64 -12.79
C ASN A 179 16.33 23.15 -11.40
N PRO A 180 17.40 23.70 -10.81
CA PRO A 180 17.67 23.46 -9.40
C PRO A 180 16.53 24.07 -8.56
N SER A 181 15.88 23.24 -7.74
CA SER A 181 14.74 23.66 -6.91
C SER A 181 15.13 24.75 -5.93
N GLN A 182 14.47 25.91 -6.05
CA GLN A 182 14.64 27.07 -5.16
C GLN A 182 13.38 27.36 -4.34
N ASP A 183 12.20 27.10 -4.91
CA ASP A 183 10.91 27.38 -4.29
C ASP A 183 10.11 26.10 -4.06
N ILE A 184 9.43 26.04 -2.91
CA ILE A 184 8.52 24.96 -2.53
C ILE A 184 7.16 25.58 -2.24
N ARG A 185 6.12 25.10 -2.92
CA ARG A 185 4.74 25.56 -2.76
C ARG A 185 3.86 24.41 -2.30
N ILE A 186 2.98 24.69 -1.34
CA ILE A 186 1.96 23.75 -0.85
C ILE A 186 0.59 24.37 -1.14
N VAL A 187 -0.26 23.64 -1.84
CA VAL A 187 -1.60 24.10 -2.24
C VAL A 187 -2.65 23.11 -1.75
N GLY A 188 -3.54 23.58 -0.86
CA GLY A 188 -4.71 22.81 -0.44
C GLY A 188 -5.79 22.82 -1.52
N LEU A 189 -6.08 21.68 -2.12
CA LEU A 189 -7.14 21.49 -3.12
C LEU A 189 -8.46 20.99 -2.49
N GLY A 190 -8.37 20.39 -1.30
CA GLY A 190 -9.50 19.93 -0.50
C GLY A 190 -9.02 19.42 0.87
N GLY A 191 -9.93 19.33 1.85
CA GLY A 191 -9.59 18.95 3.22
C GLY A 191 -8.91 20.05 4.04
N VAL A 192 -9.00 21.32 3.59
CA VAL A 192 -8.49 22.48 4.33
C VAL A 192 -9.67 23.28 4.88
N GLN A 193 -9.70 23.46 6.20
CA GLN A 193 -10.86 24.00 6.95
C GLN A 193 -12.15 23.17 6.80
N GLU A 194 -12.03 21.88 6.48
CA GLU A 194 -13.13 20.93 6.38
C GLU A 194 -12.62 19.50 6.57
N VAL A 195 -13.53 18.58 6.88
CA VAL A 195 -13.27 17.13 6.80
C VAL A 195 -13.88 16.59 5.51
N GLY A 196 -13.15 15.71 4.83
CA GLY A 196 -13.54 15.15 3.53
C GLY A 196 -12.70 15.68 2.37
N ARG A 197 -12.64 14.91 1.28
CA ARG A 197 -11.96 15.26 0.01
C ARG A 197 -10.53 15.78 0.16
N SER A 198 -9.75 15.16 1.05
CA SER A 198 -8.35 15.51 1.27
C SER A 198 -7.56 15.43 -0.03
N ALA A 199 -6.88 16.53 -0.36
CA ALA A 199 -5.99 16.63 -1.51
C ALA A 199 -5.08 17.85 -1.35
N ILE A 200 -3.78 17.62 -1.26
CA ILE A 200 -2.77 18.67 -1.10
C ILE A 200 -1.70 18.51 -2.15
N LEU A 201 -1.49 19.53 -2.96
CA LEU A 201 -0.44 19.55 -3.98
C LEU A 201 0.84 20.16 -3.40
N VAL A 202 1.95 19.42 -3.50
CA VAL A 202 3.30 19.90 -3.19
C VAL A 202 4.02 20.10 -4.52
N GLU A 203 4.45 21.33 -4.78
CA GLU A 203 5.15 21.71 -6.00
C GLU A 203 6.56 22.21 -5.67
N THR A 204 7.53 21.74 -6.44
CA THR A 204 8.86 22.35 -6.56
C THR A 204 9.00 22.95 -7.95
N SER A 205 10.14 23.56 -8.28
CA SER A 205 10.41 23.95 -9.67
C SER A 205 10.52 22.76 -10.63
N GLU A 206 10.65 21.53 -10.10
CA GLU A 206 10.91 20.31 -10.86
C GLU A 206 9.81 19.27 -10.79
N SER A 207 9.01 19.25 -9.72
CA SER A 207 8.12 18.13 -9.44
C SER A 207 6.80 18.56 -8.84
N LYS A 208 5.75 17.81 -9.19
CA LYS A 208 4.40 17.98 -8.65
C LYS A 208 3.94 16.68 -8.01
N ILE A 209 3.72 16.71 -6.70
CA ILE A 209 3.31 15.56 -5.89
C ILE A 209 1.95 15.83 -5.26
N LEU A 210 0.98 14.96 -5.49
CA LEU A 210 -0.35 15.05 -4.90
C LEU A 210 -0.43 14.13 -3.68
N LEU A 211 -0.65 14.72 -2.51
CA LEU A 211 -0.90 14.02 -1.27
C LEU A 211 -2.41 13.82 -1.10
N ASP A 212 -2.83 12.56 -1.12
CA ASP A 212 -4.22 12.11 -1.10
C ASP A 212 -5.09 12.66 -2.25
N PHE A 213 -6.18 11.96 -2.55
CA PHE A 213 -7.21 12.43 -3.47
C PHE A 213 -8.55 11.77 -3.15
N GLY A 214 -9.20 12.30 -2.11
CA GLY A 214 -10.40 11.69 -1.55
C GLY A 214 -11.72 12.29 -1.99
N VAL A 215 -12.80 11.73 -1.46
CA VAL A 215 -14.19 12.19 -1.68
C VAL A 215 -14.82 12.71 -0.39
N LYS A 216 -15.66 13.74 -0.47
CA LYS A 216 -16.46 14.21 0.67
C LYS A 216 -17.77 13.43 0.76
N VAL A 217 -17.72 12.24 1.39
CA VAL A 217 -18.89 11.38 1.57
C VAL A 217 -19.99 12.15 2.33
N GLY A 218 -21.23 12.07 1.84
CA GLY A 218 -22.39 12.70 2.48
C GLY A 218 -22.61 14.17 2.14
N SER A 219 -21.77 14.81 1.31
CA SER A 219 -22.10 16.16 0.83
C SER A 219 -23.33 16.15 -0.09
N GLN A 220 -24.26 17.07 0.16
CA GLN A 220 -25.45 17.25 -0.67
C GLN A 220 -25.15 18.03 -1.96
N ARG A 221 -24.01 18.73 -2.04
CA ARG A 221 -23.62 19.55 -3.18
C ARG A 221 -22.50 18.87 -3.96
N ARG A 222 -22.75 18.59 -5.25
CA ARG A 222 -21.75 17.99 -6.15
C ARG A 222 -20.44 18.78 -6.21
N SER A 223 -20.51 20.11 -6.13
CA SER A 223 -19.33 20.99 -6.12
C SER A 223 -18.43 20.83 -4.89
N GLU A 224 -18.96 20.26 -3.80
CA GLU A 224 -18.22 20.02 -2.55
C GLU A 224 -17.74 18.57 -2.44
N TYR A 225 -18.10 17.71 -3.40
CA TYR A 225 -17.83 16.28 -3.37
C TYR A 225 -16.37 15.95 -3.72
N MET A 226 -15.78 16.75 -4.61
CA MET A 226 -14.45 16.55 -5.18
C MET A 226 -13.48 17.67 -4.75
N PRO A 227 -12.17 17.36 -4.70
CA PRO A 227 -11.13 18.37 -4.60
C PRO A 227 -11.16 19.33 -5.80
N ARG A 228 -10.71 20.57 -5.58
CA ARG A 228 -10.70 21.65 -6.55
C ARG A 228 -9.50 21.57 -7.50
N ILE A 229 -9.40 20.48 -8.26
CA ILE A 229 -8.37 20.34 -9.31
C ILE A 229 -8.53 21.39 -10.42
N ASP A 230 -9.72 21.98 -10.55
CA ASP A 230 -10.05 23.10 -11.44
C ASP A 230 -9.53 24.45 -10.94
N ALA A 231 -9.13 24.57 -9.66
CA ALA A 231 -8.60 25.82 -9.11
C ALA A 231 -7.16 26.12 -9.57
N LEU A 232 -6.50 25.14 -10.19
CA LEU A 232 -5.19 25.27 -10.80
C LEU A 232 -5.30 24.82 -12.26
N ASP A 233 -4.48 25.38 -13.15
CA ASP A 233 -4.25 24.84 -14.49
C ASP A 233 -3.38 23.56 -14.41
N LEU A 234 -3.73 22.64 -13.52
CA LEU A 234 -2.98 21.42 -13.26
C LEU A 234 -3.21 20.42 -14.40
N ILE A 235 -2.18 20.27 -15.24
CA ILE A 235 -2.14 19.23 -16.25
C ILE A 235 -1.78 17.91 -15.56
N LEU A 236 -2.67 16.91 -15.61
CA LEU A 236 -2.46 15.63 -14.94
C LEU A 236 -1.18 14.90 -15.40
N ASN A 237 -0.72 15.12 -16.63
CA ASN A 237 0.53 14.55 -17.12
C ASN A 237 1.77 15.11 -16.41
N ASP A 238 1.70 16.35 -15.91
CA ASP A 238 2.77 17.00 -15.16
C ASP A 238 2.86 16.47 -13.73
N LEU A 239 1.82 15.79 -13.24
CA LEU A 239 1.85 15.18 -11.92
C LEU A 239 2.83 14.01 -11.92
N ASP A 240 3.85 14.07 -11.07
CA ASP A 240 4.90 13.05 -10.98
C ASP A 240 4.50 11.87 -10.12
N ALA A 241 3.70 12.12 -9.08
CA ALA A 241 3.22 11.08 -8.20
C ALA A 241 1.93 11.48 -7.47
N VAL A 242 1.14 10.48 -7.13
CA VAL A 242 0.12 10.55 -6.08
C VAL A 242 0.63 9.73 -4.89
N ILE A 243 0.48 10.23 -3.68
CA ILE A 243 0.85 9.53 -2.45
C ILE A 243 -0.40 9.41 -1.60
N LEU A 244 -0.78 8.18 -1.27
CA LEU A 244 -1.93 7.90 -0.43
C LEU A 244 -1.48 7.57 0.99
N SER A 245 -1.92 8.37 1.96
CA SER A 245 -1.62 8.21 3.38
C SER A 245 -2.28 6.97 3.97
N HIS A 246 -3.56 6.73 3.67
CA HIS A 246 -4.32 5.59 4.18
C HIS A 246 -5.58 5.32 3.34
N ALA A 247 -6.29 4.24 3.64
CA ALA A 247 -7.33 3.70 2.75
C ALA A 247 -8.69 4.41 2.80
N HIS A 248 -8.99 5.26 3.78
CA HIS A 248 -10.33 5.85 3.92
C HIS A 248 -10.71 6.68 2.68
N LEU A 249 -12.00 6.69 2.34
CA LEU A 249 -12.50 7.24 1.08
C LEU A 249 -12.31 8.76 0.98
N ASP A 250 -12.30 9.47 2.09
CA ASP A 250 -11.97 10.89 2.16
C ASP A 250 -10.50 11.22 1.90
N HIS A 251 -9.66 10.20 1.72
CA HIS A 251 -8.26 10.31 1.27
C HIS A 251 -7.99 9.54 -0.04
N SER A 252 -8.68 8.42 -0.29
CA SER A 252 -8.41 7.52 -1.42
C SER A 252 -9.47 7.55 -2.53
N GLY A 253 -10.67 8.02 -2.18
CA GLY A 253 -11.92 7.71 -2.88
C GLY A 253 -12.01 8.22 -4.32
N LEU A 254 -11.20 9.19 -4.73
CA LEU A 254 -11.22 9.71 -6.10
C LEU A 254 -9.95 9.40 -6.89
N ILE A 255 -8.98 8.67 -6.33
CA ILE A 255 -7.75 8.31 -7.06
C ILE A 255 -8.05 7.63 -8.42
N PRO A 256 -9.00 6.68 -8.55
CA PRO A 256 -9.35 6.10 -9.85
C PRO A 256 -9.81 7.14 -10.88
N LEU A 257 -10.45 8.23 -10.42
CA LEU A 257 -10.93 9.30 -11.30
C LEU A 257 -9.78 10.04 -12.00
N LEU A 258 -8.60 10.12 -11.37
CA LEU A 258 -7.40 10.67 -12.02
C LEU A 258 -7.03 9.85 -13.27
N TYR A 259 -7.09 8.51 -13.18
CA TYR A 259 -6.79 7.62 -14.30
C TYR A 259 -7.83 7.71 -15.41
N LYS A 260 -9.11 7.83 -15.04
CA LYS A 260 -10.20 8.11 -15.98
C LYS A 260 -9.96 9.40 -16.76
N PHE A 261 -9.39 10.43 -16.11
CA PHE A 261 -9.04 11.71 -16.75
C PHE A 261 -7.64 11.77 -17.37
N GLY A 262 -6.91 10.65 -17.43
CA GLY A 262 -5.68 10.53 -18.21
C GLY A 262 -4.38 10.56 -17.42
N TYR A 263 -4.42 10.61 -16.08
CA TYR A 263 -3.21 10.39 -15.27
C TYR A 263 -2.61 9.00 -15.54
N ARG A 264 -1.30 8.93 -15.73
CA ARG A 264 -0.54 7.68 -15.98
C ARG A 264 0.74 7.59 -15.14
N GLY A 265 0.83 8.40 -14.09
CA GLY A 265 1.92 8.33 -13.11
C GLY A 265 1.65 7.29 -12.02
N PRO A 266 2.59 7.10 -11.09
CA PRO A 266 2.47 6.17 -9.97
C PRO A 266 1.50 6.64 -8.88
N VAL A 267 0.93 5.68 -8.13
CA VAL A 267 0.38 5.94 -6.79
C VAL A 267 1.23 5.18 -5.77
N TYR A 268 1.80 5.89 -4.80
CA TYR A 268 2.54 5.30 -3.69
C TYR A 268 1.65 5.12 -2.48
N MET A 269 1.68 3.94 -1.88
CA MET A 269 0.93 3.63 -0.65
C MET A 269 1.61 2.47 0.08
N THR A 270 1.16 2.17 1.30
CA THR A 270 1.66 1.00 2.03
C THR A 270 1.04 -0.30 1.52
N GLU A 271 1.69 -1.41 1.85
CA GLU A 271 1.26 -2.76 1.44
C GLU A 271 -0.18 -3.10 1.89
N PRO A 272 -0.63 -2.81 3.12
CA PRO A 272 -2.02 -3.04 3.54
C PRO A 272 -3.02 -2.02 2.99
N THR A 273 -2.58 -0.79 2.70
CA THR A 273 -3.46 0.25 2.17
C THR A 273 -4.03 -0.12 0.80
N LEU A 274 -3.29 -0.83 -0.06
CA LEU A 274 -3.78 -1.25 -1.38
C LEU A 274 -5.06 -2.11 -1.31
N PRO A 275 -5.08 -3.29 -0.68
CA PRO A 275 -6.28 -4.12 -0.63
C PRO A 275 -7.43 -3.44 0.13
N LEU A 276 -7.15 -2.65 1.17
CA LEU A 276 -8.20 -1.89 1.87
C LEU A 276 -8.80 -0.80 0.99
N THR A 277 -7.98 -0.05 0.25
CA THR A 277 -8.44 0.98 -0.67
C THR A 277 -9.31 0.37 -1.75
N VAL A 278 -8.83 -0.72 -2.36
CA VAL A 278 -9.56 -1.41 -3.42
C VAL A 278 -10.89 -1.98 -2.92
N LEU A 279 -10.94 -2.52 -1.69
CA LEU A 279 -12.17 -2.96 -1.04
C LEU A 279 -13.17 -1.80 -0.90
N LEU A 280 -12.73 -0.66 -0.35
CA LEU A 280 -13.59 0.50 -0.12
C LEU A 280 -14.05 1.18 -1.43
N LEU A 281 -13.19 1.26 -2.45
CA LEU A 281 -13.54 1.81 -3.76
C LEU A 281 -14.62 0.97 -4.46
N LYS A 282 -14.60 -0.35 -4.26
CA LYS A 282 -15.62 -1.26 -4.78
C LYS A 282 -16.96 -1.09 -4.09
N ASP A 283 -16.94 -1.04 -2.76
CA ASP A 283 -18.15 -0.73 -1.98
C ASP A 283 -18.77 0.59 -2.40
N PHE A 284 -17.93 1.59 -2.65
CA PHE A 284 -18.37 2.91 -3.09
C PHE A 284 -19.10 2.87 -4.44
N ILE A 285 -18.62 2.10 -5.41
CA ILE A 285 -19.30 1.86 -6.69
C ILE A 285 -20.63 1.12 -6.44
N ASP A 286 -20.59 0.01 -5.70
CA ASP A 286 -21.75 -0.85 -5.46
C ASP A 286 -22.88 -0.09 -4.74
N ILE A 287 -22.55 0.73 -3.74
CA ILE A 287 -23.50 1.57 -3.00
C ILE A 287 -24.10 2.65 -3.90
N ALA A 288 -23.28 3.30 -4.74
CA ALA A 288 -23.77 4.30 -5.68
C ALA A 288 -24.78 3.68 -6.66
N GLU A 289 -24.47 2.53 -7.25
CA GLU A 289 -25.36 1.82 -8.18
C GLU A 289 -26.66 1.37 -7.51
N LYS A 290 -26.58 0.74 -6.32
CA LYS A 290 -27.76 0.32 -5.54
C LYS A 290 -28.64 1.49 -5.12
N SER A 291 -28.04 2.67 -4.94
CA SER A 291 -28.75 3.92 -4.62
C SER A 291 -29.28 4.65 -5.85
N GLY A 292 -29.10 4.10 -7.06
CA GLY A 292 -29.58 4.69 -8.31
C GLY A 292 -28.71 5.85 -8.84
N PHE A 293 -27.50 6.02 -8.32
CA PHE A 293 -26.54 7.02 -8.80
C PHE A 293 -25.53 6.38 -9.75
N THR A 294 -25.12 7.13 -10.78
CA THR A 294 -23.99 6.73 -11.63
C THR A 294 -22.67 6.92 -10.88
N PRO A 295 -21.85 5.88 -10.70
CA PRO A 295 -20.52 6.00 -10.10
C PRO A 295 -19.62 6.97 -10.86
N LEU A 296 -18.72 7.65 -10.14
CA LEU A 296 -17.79 8.62 -10.73
C LEU A 296 -16.73 7.96 -11.63
N TYR A 297 -16.38 6.72 -11.31
CA TYR A 297 -15.42 5.87 -12.00
C TYR A 297 -15.93 4.42 -11.95
N ASN A 298 -15.34 3.54 -12.76
CA ASN A 298 -15.73 2.14 -12.87
C ASN A 298 -14.57 1.19 -12.51
N ASP A 299 -14.83 -0.11 -12.62
CA ASP A 299 -13.85 -1.17 -12.37
C ASP A 299 -12.57 -1.07 -13.20
N ASN A 300 -12.65 -0.59 -14.44
CA ASN A 300 -11.47 -0.45 -15.28
C ASN A 300 -10.57 0.68 -14.78
N ASP A 301 -11.15 1.75 -14.23
CA ASP A 301 -10.40 2.85 -13.62
C ASP A 301 -9.65 2.36 -12.36
N ILE A 302 -10.30 1.52 -11.53
CA ILE A 302 -9.65 0.86 -10.38
C ILE A 302 -8.53 -0.08 -10.86
N ARG A 303 -8.77 -0.90 -11.90
CA ARG A 303 -7.74 -1.78 -12.48
C ARG A 303 -6.54 -0.98 -12.99
N GLU A 304 -6.78 0.19 -13.61
CA GLU A 304 -5.71 1.03 -14.11
C GLU A 304 -4.89 1.66 -12.97
N MET A 305 -5.56 2.10 -11.90
CA MET A 305 -4.91 2.52 -10.66
C MET A 305 -4.01 1.41 -10.11
N ILE A 306 -4.52 0.17 -9.98
CA ILE A 306 -3.76 -0.98 -9.44
C ILE A 306 -2.46 -1.22 -10.23
N LYS A 307 -2.48 -1.11 -11.57
CA LYS A 307 -1.29 -1.28 -12.42
C LYS A 307 -0.21 -0.23 -12.16
N HIS A 308 -0.61 0.98 -11.76
CA HIS A 308 0.26 2.10 -11.48
C HIS A 308 0.62 2.21 -9.99
N THR A 309 0.03 1.39 -9.13
CA THR A 309 0.36 1.38 -7.70
C THR A 309 1.75 0.79 -7.46
N ILE A 310 2.54 1.51 -6.67
CA ILE A 310 3.83 1.07 -6.15
C ILE A 310 3.73 1.01 -4.62
N ILE A 311 3.70 -0.22 -4.09
CA ILE A 311 3.65 -0.48 -2.65
C ILE A 311 5.02 -0.26 -2.00
N LEU A 312 5.04 0.45 -0.88
CA LEU A 312 6.22 0.72 -0.08
C LEU A 312 6.01 0.23 1.35
N ARG A 313 7.09 -0.17 2.01
CA ARG A 313 7.07 -0.51 3.44
C ARG A 313 7.39 0.72 4.28
N TYR A 314 7.03 0.68 5.55
CA TYR A 314 7.52 1.69 6.49
C TYR A 314 9.05 1.74 6.49
N ASN A 315 9.59 2.94 6.70
CA ASN A 315 11.00 3.28 6.80
C ASN A 315 11.82 2.97 5.53
N GLN A 316 11.14 2.82 4.40
CA GLN A 316 11.78 2.63 3.10
C GLN A 316 11.94 3.98 2.37
N VAL A 317 13.17 4.48 2.33
CA VAL A 317 13.53 5.67 1.54
C VAL A 317 13.43 5.34 0.04
N THR A 318 12.65 6.13 -0.69
CA THR A 318 12.29 5.85 -2.09
C THR A 318 12.41 7.13 -2.93
N ASP A 319 13.21 7.12 -4.00
CA ASP A 319 13.21 8.21 -4.97
C ASP A 319 11.86 8.23 -5.72
N ILE A 320 11.12 9.34 -5.69
CA ILE A 320 9.80 9.47 -6.35
C ILE A 320 9.78 10.55 -7.43
N SER A 321 10.78 11.42 -7.42
CA SER A 321 11.08 12.38 -8.48
C SER A 321 12.59 12.65 -8.49
N PRO A 322 13.13 13.47 -9.41
CA PRO A 322 14.54 13.83 -9.42
C PRO A 322 15.04 14.54 -8.17
N ASP A 323 14.16 15.24 -7.46
CA ASP A 323 14.48 16.08 -6.31
C ASP A 323 13.76 15.69 -5.01
N ILE A 324 12.84 14.72 -5.05
CA ILE A 324 12.05 14.28 -3.89
C ILE A 324 12.23 12.79 -3.59
N LYS A 325 12.54 12.49 -2.33
CA LYS A 325 12.46 11.13 -1.77
C LYS A 325 11.30 11.03 -0.78
N LEU A 326 10.62 9.90 -0.79
CA LEU A 326 9.52 9.54 0.11
C LEU A 326 9.97 8.49 1.12
N THR A 327 9.58 8.69 2.38
CA THR A 327 9.61 7.68 3.42
C THR A 327 8.25 7.64 4.12
N PHE A 328 7.67 6.45 4.26
CA PHE A 328 6.48 6.25 5.09
C PHE A 328 6.86 5.83 6.52
N SER A 329 6.14 6.32 7.52
CA SER A 329 6.24 5.85 8.91
C SER A 329 4.84 5.56 9.47
N ASN A 330 4.73 4.74 10.51
CA ASN A 330 3.42 4.40 11.09
C ASN A 330 2.66 5.65 11.59
N ALA A 331 1.41 5.83 11.16
CA ALA A 331 0.52 6.88 11.67
C ALA A 331 -0.41 6.40 12.81
N GLY A 332 -0.54 5.08 13.04
CA GLY A 332 -1.35 4.54 14.13
C GLY A 332 -2.87 4.75 14.01
N HIS A 333 -3.37 5.17 12.84
CA HIS A 333 -4.79 5.47 12.61
C HIS A 333 -5.60 4.24 12.20
N ILE A 334 -5.23 3.61 11.08
CA ILE A 334 -5.79 2.34 10.59
C ILE A 334 -4.67 1.43 10.08
N LEU A 335 -4.97 0.17 9.79
CA LEU A 335 -3.98 -0.76 9.22
C LEU A 335 -3.31 -0.17 7.97
N GLY A 336 -1.99 -0.03 8.01
CA GLY A 336 -1.20 0.53 6.92
C GLY A 336 -1.19 2.08 6.83
N SER A 337 -1.87 2.80 7.73
CA SER A 337 -1.88 4.27 7.69
C SER A 337 -0.48 4.84 7.90
N ALA A 338 -0.07 5.79 7.05
CA ALA A 338 1.29 6.28 7.00
C ALA A 338 1.41 7.81 7.16
N LEU A 339 2.34 8.21 8.02
CA LEU A 339 2.96 9.53 7.97
C LEU A 339 3.85 9.59 6.73
N THR A 340 3.71 10.65 5.94
CA THR A 340 4.38 10.86 4.67
C THR A 340 5.50 11.87 4.84
N HIS A 341 6.76 11.40 4.86
CA HIS A 341 7.95 12.24 4.96
C HIS A 341 8.58 12.44 3.58
N LEU A 342 8.54 13.68 3.10
CA LEU A 342 9.16 14.10 1.84
C LEU A 342 10.49 14.79 2.11
N HIS A 343 11.57 14.20 1.62
CA HIS A 343 12.90 14.80 1.62
C HIS A 343 13.14 15.49 0.27
N ILE A 344 13.20 16.82 0.27
CA ILE A 344 13.31 17.66 -0.92
C ILE A 344 14.74 18.18 -1.03
N VAL A 345 15.32 18.11 -2.24
CA VAL A 345 16.71 18.49 -2.57
C VAL A 345 17.71 17.89 -1.59
N GLU A 346 17.84 16.56 -1.61
CA GLU A 346 18.74 15.81 -0.70
C GLU A 346 18.50 16.08 0.80
N GLY A 347 17.28 16.49 1.16
CA GLY A 347 16.88 16.75 2.55
C GLY A 347 17.25 18.15 3.05
N ILE A 348 17.53 19.10 2.15
CA ILE A 348 17.67 20.52 2.49
C ILE A 348 16.37 21.08 3.05
N TYR A 349 15.22 20.61 2.56
CA TYR A 349 13.90 20.92 3.09
C TYR A 349 13.06 19.66 3.19
N ASN A 350 12.34 19.48 4.28
CA ASN A 350 11.57 18.28 4.56
C ASN A 350 10.16 18.65 4.99
N ILE A 351 9.19 18.02 4.34
CA ILE A 351 7.77 18.13 4.67
C ILE A 351 7.32 16.82 5.30
N LEU A 352 6.65 16.90 6.44
CA LEU A 352 5.93 15.79 7.04
C LEU A 352 4.44 16.05 6.91
N TYR A 353 3.74 15.17 6.18
CA TYR A 353 2.29 15.16 6.11
C TYR A 353 1.75 13.99 6.93
N THR A 354 0.85 14.26 7.87
CA THR A 354 0.38 13.21 8.79
C THR A 354 -0.68 12.30 8.17
N GLY A 355 -1.46 12.80 7.20
CA GLY A 355 -2.80 12.25 6.97
C GLY A 355 -3.58 12.25 8.28
N ASP A 356 -4.44 11.26 8.45
CA ASP A 356 -5.02 10.95 9.75
C ASP A 356 -4.04 10.14 10.59
N PHE A 357 -3.89 10.51 11.86
CA PHE A 357 -2.94 9.84 12.75
C PHE A 357 -3.47 9.73 14.19
N LYS A 358 -2.90 8.77 14.94
CA LYS A 358 -3.19 8.62 16.37
C LYS A 358 -1.89 8.57 17.17
N PHE A 359 -1.60 9.64 17.90
CA PHE A 359 -0.46 9.68 18.82
C PHE A 359 -0.74 9.05 20.20
N GLY A 360 -1.41 7.90 20.19
CA GLY A 360 -1.74 7.14 21.39
C GLY A 360 -1.95 5.68 21.04
N ARG A 361 -1.42 4.78 21.88
CA ARG A 361 -1.53 3.34 21.65
C ARG A 361 -2.99 2.90 21.65
N THR A 362 -3.39 2.14 20.63
CA THR A 362 -4.71 1.53 20.55
C THR A 362 -4.64 0.03 20.89
N ARG A 363 -5.76 -0.71 20.89
CA ARG A 363 -5.65 -2.18 21.03
C ARG A 363 -4.94 -2.74 19.79
N LEU A 364 -5.28 -2.24 18.61
CA LEU A 364 -4.78 -2.78 17.35
C LEU A 364 -3.44 -2.25 16.87
N LEU A 365 -3.13 -0.99 17.14
CA LEU A 365 -2.01 -0.29 16.49
C LEU A 365 -1.08 0.36 17.52
N GLU A 366 0.20 0.42 17.17
CA GLU A 366 1.18 1.25 17.86
C GLU A 366 0.89 2.73 17.60
N PRO A 367 1.26 3.64 18.52
CA PRO A 367 1.11 5.08 18.31
C PRO A 367 1.89 5.54 17.08
N ALA A 368 1.48 6.69 16.53
CA ALA A 368 2.18 7.33 15.44
C ALA A 368 3.67 7.54 15.76
N TYR A 369 4.52 7.31 14.77
CA TYR A 369 5.95 7.59 14.86
C TYR A 369 6.20 9.09 14.98
N HIS A 370 7.21 9.50 15.75
CA HIS A 370 7.45 10.92 16.05
C HIS A 370 8.93 11.33 16.01
N GLU A 371 9.84 10.38 15.79
CA GLU A 371 11.29 10.64 15.83
C GLU A 371 11.83 10.89 14.41
N PHE A 372 11.74 12.12 13.92
CA PHE A 372 12.26 12.46 12.59
C PHE A 372 13.59 13.19 12.70
N SER A 373 14.54 12.88 11.82
CA SER A 373 15.85 13.53 11.80
C SER A 373 15.76 15.02 11.45
N ARG A 374 14.86 15.38 10.53
CA ARG A 374 14.69 16.74 10.03
C ARG A 374 13.30 16.95 9.44
N VAL A 375 12.59 18.00 9.90
CA VAL A 375 11.27 18.43 9.42
C VAL A 375 11.19 19.95 9.51
N GLU A 376 11.06 20.62 8.37
CA GLU A 376 10.87 22.08 8.28
C GLU A 376 9.38 22.46 8.27
N SER A 377 8.54 21.60 7.69
CA SER A 377 7.09 21.83 7.62
C SER A 377 6.32 20.60 8.04
N LEU A 378 5.37 20.80 8.94
CA LEU A 378 4.40 19.80 9.37
C LEU A 378 3.02 20.19 8.87
N ILE A 379 2.43 19.33 8.04
CA ILE A 379 1.04 19.40 7.63
C ILE A 379 0.28 18.34 8.43
N ILE A 380 -0.56 18.79 9.37
CA ILE A 380 -1.20 17.95 10.37
C ILE A 380 -2.73 18.04 10.28
N GLU A 381 -3.42 16.92 10.50
CA GLU A 381 -4.87 16.90 10.65
C GLU A 381 -5.33 17.66 11.90
N SER A 382 -6.58 18.12 11.88
CA SER A 382 -7.15 18.91 12.97
C SER A 382 -8.60 18.50 13.28
N THR A 383 -8.93 17.22 13.14
CA THR A 383 -10.27 16.66 13.37
C THR A 383 -10.74 16.94 14.79
N TYR A 384 -9.82 16.87 15.76
CA TYR A 384 -10.02 17.19 17.17
C TYR A 384 -9.15 18.39 17.58
N GLY A 385 -9.04 19.39 16.70
CA GLY A 385 -8.15 20.55 16.90
C GLY A 385 -8.72 21.64 17.80
N ALA A 386 -10.02 21.63 18.13
CA ALA A 386 -10.59 22.69 18.96
C ALA A 386 -10.22 22.50 20.43
N ARG A 387 -10.17 23.60 21.19
CA ARG A 387 -9.83 23.61 22.63
C ARG A 387 -10.65 22.62 23.47
N ASN A 388 -11.90 22.39 23.08
CA ASN A 388 -12.84 21.56 23.81
C ASN A 388 -12.89 20.11 23.31
N ASP A 389 -12.14 19.75 22.28
CA ASP A 389 -12.11 18.40 21.69
C ASP A 389 -11.19 17.46 22.48
N ILE A 390 -11.32 17.49 23.82
CA ILE A 390 -10.53 16.67 24.72
C ILE A 390 -11.22 15.32 24.87
N LEU A 391 -10.61 14.28 24.30
CA LEU A 391 -11.11 12.91 24.44
C LEU A 391 -10.78 12.36 25.84
N PRO A 392 -11.74 11.70 26.51
CA PRO A 392 -11.51 11.08 27.81
C PRO A 392 -10.47 9.96 27.74
N PRO A 393 -9.80 9.64 28.87
CA PRO A 393 -8.86 8.54 28.95
C PRO A 393 -9.52 7.22 28.52
N ARG A 394 -8.80 6.44 27.73
CA ARG A 394 -9.29 5.17 27.18
C ARG A 394 -9.86 4.22 28.23
N ARG A 395 -9.20 4.14 29.39
CA ARG A 395 -9.63 3.29 30.51
C ARG A 395 -11.02 3.68 31.01
N GLU A 396 -11.32 4.97 31.10
CA GLU A 396 -12.63 5.47 31.50
C GLU A 396 -13.70 5.17 30.45
N VAL A 397 -13.37 5.37 29.17
CA VAL A 397 -14.28 5.06 28.05
C VAL A 397 -14.62 3.58 27.99
N GLU A 398 -13.63 2.70 28.11
CA GLU A 398 -13.85 1.25 28.10
C GLU A 398 -14.65 0.78 29.33
N ARG A 399 -14.40 1.37 30.51
CA ARG A 399 -15.22 1.11 31.72
C ARG A 399 -16.66 1.55 31.51
N PHE A 400 -16.87 2.77 31.02
CA PHE A 400 -18.21 3.29 30.74
C PHE A 400 -18.95 2.42 29.72
N PHE A 401 -18.27 2.04 28.63
CA PHE A 401 -18.82 1.13 27.63
C PHE A 401 -19.22 -0.22 28.25
N ALA A 402 -18.38 -0.82 29.09
CA ALA A 402 -18.71 -2.08 29.78
C ALA A 402 -19.95 -1.95 30.68
N VAL A 403 -20.08 -0.84 31.42
CA VAL A 403 -21.25 -0.55 32.26
C VAL A 403 -22.52 -0.42 31.43
N GLU A 404 -22.50 0.33 30.33
CA GLU A 404 -23.67 0.51 29.46
C GLU A 404 -24.06 -0.79 28.74
N VAL A 405 -23.08 -1.57 28.27
CA VAL A 405 -23.35 -2.89 27.69
C VAL A 405 -24.04 -3.81 28.70
N LYS A 406 -23.55 -3.90 29.94
CA LYS A 406 -24.19 -4.70 31.01
C LYS A 406 -25.63 -4.26 31.25
N LYS A 407 -25.89 -2.96 31.42
CA LYS A 407 -27.25 -2.42 31.60
C LYS A 407 -28.20 -2.80 30.47
N VAL A 408 -27.76 -2.75 29.22
CA VAL A 408 -28.59 -3.11 28.07
C VAL A 408 -28.86 -4.62 28.02
N LEU A 409 -27.85 -5.44 28.33
CA LEU A 409 -27.99 -6.90 28.34
C LEU A 409 -28.87 -7.39 29.49
N ASP A 410 -28.80 -6.78 30.68
CA ASP A 410 -29.63 -7.14 31.84
C ASP A 410 -31.13 -6.96 31.56
N ARG A 411 -31.49 -5.98 30.73
CA ARG A 411 -32.87 -5.77 30.23
C ARG A 411 -33.20 -6.53 28.95
N LYS A 412 -32.35 -7.48 28.53
CA LYS A 412 -32.48 -8.30 27.31
C LYS A 412 -32.55 -7.47 26.01
N GLY A 413 -31.90 -6.31 26.01
CA GLY A 413 -31.80 -5.43 24.84
C GLY A 413 -30.68 -5.82 23.88
N LYS A 414 -30.64 -5.15 22.73
CA LYS A 414 -29.56 -5.27 21.73
C LYS A 414 -28.78 -3.96 21.66
N ILE A 415 -27.47 -4.04 21.42
CA ILE A 415 -26.60 -2.88 21.20
C ILE A 415 -26.29 -2.79 19.71
N LEU A 416 -26.51 -1.62 19.10
CA LEU A 416 -26.13 -1.33 17.72
C LEU A 416 -24.94 -0.36 17.72
N ILE A 417 -23.84 -0.72 17.06
CA ILE A 417 -22.62 0.10 16.99
C ILE A 417 -22.31 0.39 15.51
N PRO A 418 -22.66 1.58 14.99
CA PRO A 418 -22.34 1.95 13.62
C PRO A 418 -20.85 2.25 13.50
N THR A 419 -20.18 1.61 12.54
CA THR A 419 -18.74 1.81 12.30
C THR A 419 -18.44 1.76 10.80
N PRO A 420 -17.41 2.49 10.32
CA PRO A 420 -16.83 2.21 9.01
C PRO A 420 -16.26 0.80 8.96
N ALA A 421 -16.25 0.19 7.78
CA ALA A 421 -15.73 -1.17 7.58
C ALA A 421 -14.26 -1.33 8.02
N VAL A 422 -13.46 -0.25 7.94
CA VAL A 422 -12.03 -0.23 8.26
C VAL A 422 -11.74 0.83 9.34
N GLY A 423 -11.05 0.43 10.40
CA GLY A 423 -10.64 1.27 11.51
C GLY A 423 -11.45 0.98 12.78
N ARG A 424 -12.55 1.72 12.99
CA ARG A 424 -13.32 1.65 14.24
C ARG A 424 -13.92 0.27 14.49
N ALA A 425 -14.37 -0.43 13.45
CA ALA A 425 -14.94 -1.77 13.55
C ALA A 425 -13.96 -2.75 14.21
N GLN A 426 -12.74 -2.83 13.67
CA GLN A 426 -11.69 -3.72 14.19
C GLN A 426 -11.33 -3.35 15.62
N GLU A 427 -11.17 -2.06 15.90
CA GLU A 427 -10.78 -1.60 17.24
C GLU A 427 -11.86 -1.96 18.27
N MET A 428 -13.15 -1.82 17.92
CA MET A 428 -14.25 -2.22 18.78
C MET A 428 -14.31 -3.73 19.01
N LEU A 429 -14.02 -4.55 18.00
CA LEU A 429 -13.92 -6.00 18.16
C LEU A 429 -12.81 -6.37 19.15
N ALA A 430 -11.64 -5.72 19.05
CA ALA A 430 -10.53 -5.93 19.99
C ALA A 430 -10.88 -5.48 21.42
N VAL A 431 -11.60 -4.35 21.57
CA VAL A 431 -12.11 -3.88 22.88
C VAL A 431 -13.10 -4.88 23.46
N ILE A 432 -14.11 -5.29 22.70
CA ILE A 432 -15.14 -6.24 23.15
C ILE A 432 -14.48 -7.56 23.57
N HIS A 433 -13.55 -8.08 22.77
CA HIS A 433 -12.78 -9.28 23.13
C HIS A 433 -12.00 -9.09 24.44
N SER A 434 -11.34 -7.94 24.62
CA SER A 434 -10.62 -7.64 25.87
C SER A 434 -11.56 -7.52 27.08
N LEU A 435 -12.76 -6.97 26.91
CA LEU A 435 -13.73 -6.81 28.00
C LEU A 435 -14.36 -8.15 28.38
N ILE A 436 -14.69 -9.01 27.41
CA ILE A 436 -15.19 -10.36 27.67
C ILE A 436 -14.17 -11.16 28.50
N ASN A 437 -12.88 -11.04 28.18
CA ASN A 437 -11.79 -11.76 28.84
C ASN A 437 -11.19 -11.02 30.06
N SER A 438 -11.77 -9.88 30.47
CA SER A 438 -11.25 -9.10 31.59
C SER A 438 -11.42 -9.84 32.92
N LYS A 439 -10.39 -9.80 33.78
CA LYS A 439 -10.47 -10.27 35.18
C LYS A 439 -11.08 -9.24 36.12
N ASP A 440 -11.09 -7.97 35.72
CA ASP A 440 -11.70 -6.89 36.49
C ASP A 440 -13.20 -6.84 36.18
N GLU A 441 -14.04 -7.06 37.22
CA GLU A 441 -15.50 -7.11 37.10
C GLU A 441 -16.12 -5.80 36.63
N GLU A 442 -15.47 -4.66 36.88
CA GLU A 442 -15.95 -3.37 36.39
C GLU A 442 -15.93 -3.33 34.86
N TYR A 443 -14.94 -3.97 34.23
CA TYR A 443 -14.74 -4.04 32.78
C TYR A 443 -15.34 -5.30 32.15
N ARG A 444 -15.49 -6.38 32.92
CA ARG A 444 -15.98 -7.65 32.41
C ARG A 444 -17.41 -7.51 31.91
N ILE A 445 -17.63 -7.89 30.65
CA ILE A 445 -18.96 -8.00 30.04
C ILE A 445 -19.33 -9.47 29.83
N PRO A 446 -20.63 -9.84 29.85
CA PRO A 446 -21.06 -11.21 29.58
C PRO A 446 -20.67 -11.68 28.18
N VAL A 447 -20.40 -12.99 28.02
CA VAL A 447 -20.20 -13.61 26.71
C VAL A 447 -21.54 -13.62 25.98
N VAL A 448 -21.63 -12.87 24.88
CA VAL A 448 -22.80 -12.79 24.01
C VAL A 448 -22.37 -12.88 22.54
N PRO A 449 -23.25 -13.35 21.63
CA PRO A 449 -22.97 -13.30 20.21
C PRO A 449 -22.76 -11.85 19.75
N VAL A 450 -21.63 -11.59 19.09
CA VAL A 450 -21.32 -10.31 18.44
C VAL A 450 -21.48 -10.52 16.94
N TYR A 451 -22.52 -9.92 16.38
CA TYR A 451 -22.78 -9.98 14.94
C TYR A 451 -22.01 -8.86 14.24
N ILE A 452 -21.32 -9.21 13.16
CA ILE A 452 -20.69 -8.27 12.24
C ILE A 452 -21.47 -8.29 10.92
N ASP A 453 -21.58 -7.13 10.28
CA ASP A 453 -22.30 -6.95 9.02
C ASP A 453 -21.49 -6.08 8.06
N GLY A 454 -21.84 -6.13 6.78
CA GLY A 454 -21.14 -5.42 5.71
C GLY A 454 -19.72 -5.93 5.49
N MET A 455 -18.83 -5.03 5.07
CA MET A 455 -17.46 -5.35 4.69
C MET A 455 -16.48 -5.56 5.85
N ILE A 456 -16.96 -5.57 7.09
CA ILE A 456 -16.10 -5.71 8.27
C ILE A 456 -15.34 -7.05 8.23
N ASP A 457 -16.00 -8.14 7.79
CA ASP A 457 -15.36 -9.46 7.69
C ASP A 457 -14.22 -9.48 6.65
N ASP A 458 -14.46 -8.93 5.45
CA ASP A 458 -13.42 -8.83 4.42
C ASP A 458 -12.25 -7.95 4.87
N ALA A 459 -12.53 -6.83 5.54
CA ALA A 459 -11.50 -5.99 6.13
C ALA A 459 -10.70 -6.76 7.20
N ASN A 460 -11.34 -7.55 8.07
CA ASN A 460 -10.68 -8.37 9.08
C ASN A 460 -9.76 -9.42 8.46
N LYS A 461 -10.20 -10.09 7.39
CA LYS A 461 -9.36 -11.03 6.64
C LYS A 461 -8.11 -10.34 6.09
N ILE A 462 -8.22 -9.09 5.62
CA ILE A 462 -7.05 -8.28 5.21
C ILE A 462 -6.14 -7.98 6.42
N HIS A 463 -6.68 -7.60 7.58
CA HIS A 463 -5.87 -7.31 8.78
C HIS A 463 -5.01 -8.50 9.20
N ILE A 464 -5.59 -9.70 9.17
CA ILE A 464 -4.91 -10.95 9.54
C ILE A 464 -3.76 -11.30 8.59
N MET A 465 -3.74 -10.76 7.35
CA MET A 465 -2.65 -10.97 6.40
C MET A 465 -1.43 -10.05 6.63
N TYR A 466 -1.58 -9.02 7.46
CA TYR A 466 -0.57 -7.98 7.68
C TYR A 466 -0.27 -7.81 9.16
N LEU A 467 0.04 -8.92 9.84
CA LEU A 467 0.33 -8.93 11.27
C LEU A 467 1.47 -7.97 11.62
N GLU A 468 2.47 -7.81 10.77
CA GLU A 468 3.60 -6.91 10.97
C GLU A 468 3.24 -5.42 11.02
N TYR A 469 2.03 -5.04 10.59
CA TYR A 469 1.49 -3.69 10.69
C TYR A 469 0.57 -3.49 11.92
N LEU A 470 0.31 -4.55 12.69
CA LEU A 470 -0.44 -4.51 13.95
C LEU A 470 0.50 -4.32 15.14
N SER A 471 -0.09 -3.95 16.29
CA SER A 471 0.62 -3.79 17.55
C SER A 471 1.24 -5.10 18.02
N ASN A 472 2.33 -4.99 18.79
CA ASN A 472 3.01 -6.15 19.35
C ASN A 472 2.15 -6.96 20.33
N ALA A 473 1.03 -6.40 20.81
CA ALA A 473 0.10 -7.10 21.70
C ALA A 473 -0.89 -8.00 20.94
N ILE A 474 -1.09 -7.74 19.64
CA ILE A 474 -1.98 -8.52 18.78
C ILE A 474 -1.21 -9.56 17.96
N ARG A 475 0.02 -9.22 17.55
CA ARG A 475 0.97 -10.15 16.93
C ARG A 475 1.35 -11.28 17.88
#